data_AF-W1Y0D6-F1
#
_entry.id   AF-W1Y0D6-F1
#
_cell.length_a   1.000
_cell.length_b   1.000
_cell.length_c   1.000
_cell.angle_alpha   90.00
_cell.angle_beta   90.00
_cell.angle_gamma   90.00
#
_symmetry.space_group_name_H-M   'P 1'
#
loop_
_entity.id
_entity.type
_entity.pdbx_description
1 polymer ?
#
loop_
_entity_poly.entity_id
_entity_poly.type
_entity_poly.pdbx_seq_one_letter_code
_entity_poly.pdbx_strand_id
1 'polypeptide(L)'
;SKSDEDAKKGFKLAAIIMIPIGFLCALLGICAKAIYPDLEPATRALPEEETIREVKVEKDTYSLEDMIISLSSRIHRGECLYFRELLVAIDTKSGMVTIFMAVLELLKQQVMEMRYEDDDIIF
;
A
#
# COMPACT_ATOMS: atom_id res chain seq x y z
N SER A 1 -22.01 7.09 31.10
CA SER A 1 -21.86 8.06 30.00
C SER A 1 -20.49 7.86 29.39
N LYS A 2 -20.39 7.28 28.20
CA LYS A 2 -19.12 7.28 27.45
C LYS A 2 -18.89 8.74 27.06
N SER A 3 -17.82 9.33 27.59
CA SER A 3 -17.62 10.76 27.59
C SER A 3 -17.24 11.27 26.20
N ASP A 4 -17.76 12.44 25.84
CA ASP A 4 -17.38 13.21 24.64
C ASP A 4 -15.86 13.41 24.54
N GLU A 5 -15.20 13.46 25.69
CA GLU A 5 -13.75 13.48 25.87
C GLU A 5 -13.05 12.25 25.27
N ASP A 6 -13.63 11.05 25.42
CA ASP A 6 -13.05 9.81 24.91
C ASP A 6 -13.18 9.72 23.39
N ALA A 7 -14.28 10.24 22.84
CA ALA A 7 -14.47 10.35 21.39
C ALA A 7 -13.43 11.29 20.76
N LYS A 8 -13.17 12.44 21.41
CA LYS A 8 -12.13 13.39 20.97
C LYS A 8 -10.72 12.82 21.06
N LYS A 9 -10.43 12.03 22.11
CA LYS A 9 -9.14 11.33 22.27
C LYS A 9 -8.96 10.25 21.22
N GLY A 10 -10.00 9.45 20.94
CA GLY A 10 -9.99 8.46 19.87
C GLY A 10 -9.77 9.08 18.49
N PHE A 11 -10.42 10.21 18.21
CA PHE A 11 -10.24 10.94 16.96
C PHE A 11 -8.82 11.52 16.81
N LYS A 12 -8.27 12.13 17.86
CA LYS A 12 -6.87 12.63 17.83
C LYS A 12 -5.86 11.51 17.66
N LEU A 13 -6.05 10.38 18.35
CA LEU A 13 -5.16 9.23 18.23
C LEU A 13 -5.23 8.63 16.81
N ALA A 14 -6.43 8.47 16.27
CA ALA A 14 -6.61 8.05 14.88
C ALA A 14 -5.96 9.03 13.90
N ALA A 15 -6.12 10.34 14.08
CA ALA A 15 -5.48 11.35 13.24
C ALA A 15 -3.94 11.30 13.32
N ILE A 16 -3.37 11.11 14.51
CA ILE A 16 -1.92 10.94 14.69
C ILE A 16 -1.40 9.68 14.00
N ILE A 17 -2.20 8.60 13.92
CA ILE A 17 -1.85 7.38 13.19
C ILE A 17 -2.11 7.51 11.68
N MET A 18 -3.06 8.36 11.27
CA MET A 18 -3.38 8.62 9.86
C MET A 18 -2.39 9.58 9.20
N ILE A 19 -1.80 10.50 9.97
CA ILE A 19 -0.74 11.42 9.52
C ILE A 19 0.47 10.68 8.92
N PRO A 20 1.09 9.67 9.57
CA PRO A 20 2.24 8.98 9.00
C PRO A 20 1.86 8.18 7.75
N ILE A 21 0.66 7.59 7.68
CA ILE A 21 0.19 6.86 6.50
C ILE A 21 -0.06 7.82 5.34
N GLY A 22 -0.72 8.95 5.59
CA GLY A 22 -0.96 9.98 4.58
C GLY A 22 0.34 10.63 4.09
N PHE A 23 1.30 10.84 4.99
CA PHE A 23 2.63 11.33 4.66
C PHE A 23 3.43 10.30 3.85
N LEU A 24 3.38 9.02 4.22
CA LEU A 24 3.97 7.94 3.42
C LEU A 24 3.35 7.90 2.01
N CYS A 25 2.03 7.95 1.89
CA CYS A 25 1.34 8.00 0.59
C CYS A 25 1.76 9.21 -0.25
N ALA A 26 1.92 10.38 0.37
CA ALA A 26 2.36 11.59 -0.32
C ALA A 26 3.81 11.48 -0.80
N LEU A 27 4.72 11.03 0.07
CA LEU A 27 6.11 10.76 -0.31
C LEU A 27 6.19 9.72 -1.43
N LEU A 28 5.38 8.66 -1.36
CA LEU A 28 5.34 7.64 -2.40
C LEU A 28 4.83 8.19 -3.73
N GLY A 29 3.80 9.04 -3.70
CA GLY A 29 3.30 9.71 -4.91
C GLY A 29 4.37 10.60 -5.56
N ILE A 30 5.20 11.26 -4.75
CA ILE A 30 6.34 12.06 -5.22
C ILE A 30 7.43 11.15 -5.81
N CYS A 31 7.80 10.06 -5.12
CA CYS A 31 8.80 9.09 -5.60
C CYS A 31 8.34 8.40 -6.90
N ALA A 32 7.07 8.01 -6.99
CA ALA A 32 6.50 7.41 -8.19
C ALA A 32 6.57 8.39 -9.37
N LYS A 33 6.32 9.69 -9.17
CA LYS A 33 6.48 10.71 -10.22
C LYS A 33 7.94 10.94 -10.61
N ALA A 34 8.88 10.82 -9.68
CA ALA A 34 10.32 10.96 -9.97
C ALA A 34 10.88 9.75 -10.73
N ILE A 35 10.41 8.54 -10.42
CA ILE A 35 10.84 7.29 -11.06
C ILE A 35 10.10 7.09 -12.41
N TYR A 36 8.84 7.53 -12.48
CA TYR A 36 7.98 7.42 -13.65
C TYR A 36 7.42 8.79 -14.06
N PRO A 37 8.20 9.62 -14.77
CA PRO A 37 7.77 10.97 -15.15
C PRO A 37 6.57 11.01 -16.12
N ASP A 38 6.29 9.90 -16.81
CA ASP A 38 5.19 9.77 -17.79
C ASP A 38 3.89 9.19 -17.21
N LEU A 39 3.84 8.93 -15.89
CA LEU A 39 2.63 8.40 -15.24
C LEU A 39 1.63 9.54 -15.03
N GLU A 40 0.62 9.61 -15.89
CA GLU A 40 -0.60 10.40 -15.68
C GLU A 40 -1.16 10.13 -14.25
N PRO A 41 -1.54 11.16 -13.49
CA PRO A 41 -1.93 11.02 -12.09
C PRO A 41 -3.07 10.00 -11.95
N ALA A 42 -2.84 8.95 -11.16
CA ALA A 42 -3.79 7.87 -10.90
C ALA A 42 -5.10 8.36 -10.24
N THR A 43 -5.18 9.63 -9.84
CA THR A 43 -6.37 10.29 -9.28
C THR A 43 -7.53 10.46 -10.27
N ARG A 44 -7.36 10.12 -11.55
CA ARG A 44 -8.46 10.16 -12.55
C ARG A 44 -9.24 8.84 -12.68
N ALA A 45 -8.99 7.84 -11.83
CA ALA A 45 -9.57 6.50 -11.96
C ALA A 45 -10.80 6.23 -11.07
N LEU A 46 -11.77 7.15 -11.02
CA LEU A 46 -13.16 6.76 -10.78
C LEU A 46 -13.92 7.00 -12.09
N PRO A 47 -14.12 5.99 -12.95
CA PRO A 47 -15.12 6.10 -13.99
C PRO A 47 -16.49 5.97 -13.32
N GLU A 48 -17.31 7.00 -13.50
CA GLU A 48 -18.75 6.97 -13.25
C GLU A 48 -19.36 5.76 -13.97
N GLU A 49 -20.06 4.92 -13.20
CA GLU A 49 -21.29 4.20 -13.55
C GLU A 49 -21.48 3.83 -15.03
N GLU A 50 -21.20 2.59 -15.44
CA GLU A 50 -21.85 2.00 -16.63
C GLU A 50 -21.92 0.46 -16.61
N THR A 51 -23.16 -0.02 -16.46
CA THR A 51 -23.76 -1.26 -17.00
C THR A 51 -23.06 -2.62 -16.83
N ILE A 52 -23.71 -3.45 -16.01
CA ILE A 52 -23.57 -4.91 -15.91
C ILE A 52 -23.64 -5.54 -17.31
N ARG A 53 -22.50 -6.05 -17.78
CA ARG A 53 -22.44 -7.15 -18.77
C ARG A 53 -21.63 -8.25 -18.12
N GLU A 54 -22.21 -9.44 -18.00
CA GLU A 54 -21.49 -10.64 -17.56
C GLU A 54 -20.31 -10.86 -18.50
N VAL A 55 -19.11 -10.61 -17.99
CA VAL A 55 -17.84 -10.88 -18.65
C VAL A 55 -17.14 -11.94 -17.83
N LYS A 56 -16.76 -13.04 -18.52
CA LYS A 56 -15.94 -14.13 -17.99
C LYS A 56 -14.81 -13.54 -17.15
N VAL A 57 -14.84 -13.82 -15.85
CA VAL A 57 -13.90 -13.31 -14.85
C VAL A 57 -12.50 -13.84 -15.20
N GLU A 58 -11.75 -13.10 -16.01
CA GLU A 58 -10.30 -13.14 -15.94
C GLU A 58 -9.93 -12.51 -14.60
N LYS A 59 -9.74 -13.39 -13.62
CA LYS A 59 -9.37 -13.06 -12.24
C LYS A 59 -8.08 -12.24 -12.32
N ASP A 60 -8.14 -10.98 -11.89
CA ASP A 60 -6.99 -10.08 -11.85
C ASP A 60 -5.77 -10.81 -11.30
N THR A 61 -4.67 -10.72 -12.06
CA THR A 61 -3.51 -11.62 -12.00
C THR A 61 -2.70 -11.52 -10.70
N TYR A 62 -3.13 -10.71 -9.74
CA TYR A 62 -2.53 -10.60 -8.41
C TYR A 62 -3.63 -10.35 -7.35
N SER A 63 -4.00 -11.40 -6.59
CA SER A 63 -4.86 -11.21 -5.42
C SER A 63 -4.06 -10.53 -4.30
N LEU A 64 -4.63 -9.49 -3.71
CA LEU A 64 -4.06 -8.81 -2.54
C LEU A 64 -3.78 -9.80 -1.40
N GLU A 65 -4.70 -10.73 -1.17
CA GLU A 65 -4.62 -11.74 -0.12
C GLU A 65 -3.42 -12.67 -0.34
N ASP A 66 -3.24 -13.16 -1.57
CA ASP A 66 -2.12 -14.03 -1.93
C ASP A 66 -0.78 -13.29 -1.76
N MET A 67 -0.77 -11.99 -2.04
CA MET A 67 0.40 -11.16 -1.88
C MET A 67 0.75 -10.90 -0.41
N ILE A 68 -0.26 -10.65 0.44
CA ILE A 68 -0.09 -10.53 1.89
C ILE A 68 0.48 -11.83 2.46
N ILE A 69 -0.05 -12.99 2.05
CA ILE A 69 0.44 -14.30 2.48
C ILE A 69 1.90 -14.50 2.04
N SER A 70 2.21 -14.18 0.78
CA SER A 70 3.55 -14.30 0.22
C SER A 70 4.58 -13.43 0.98
N LEU A 71 4.29 -12.14 1.17
CA LEU A 71 5.18 -11.23 1.90
C LEU A 71 5.31 -11.61 3.38
N SER A 72 4.20 -11.98 4.03
CA SER A 72 4.21 -12.46 5.41
C SER A 72 5.12 -13.68 5.59
N SER A 73 5.06 -14.64 4.66
CA SER A 73 5.89 -15.85 4.68
C SER A 73 7.39 -15.51 4.58
N ARG A 74 7.75 -14.55 3.72
CA ARG A 74 9.12 -14.08 3.57
C ARG A 74 9.64 -13.40 4.84
N ILE A 75 8.82 -12.56 5.47
CA ILE A 75 9.14 -11.91 6.74
C ILE A 75 9.33 -12.94 7.86
N HIS A 76 8.43 -13.92 7.98
CA HIS A 76 8.54 -14.99 8.97
C HIS A 76 9.81 -15.85 8.79
N ARG A 77 10.33 -15.91 7.56
CA ARG A 77 11.60 -16.58 7.24
C ARG A 77 12.84 -15.69 7.48
N GLY A 78 12.64 -14.44 7.91
CA GLY A 78 13.71 -13.48 8.15
C GLY A 78 14.33 -12.90 6.88
N GLU A 79 13.62 -12.92 5.75
CA GLU A 79 14.09 -12.26 4.54
C GLU A 79 14.02 -10.75 4.69
N CYS A 80 15.09 -10.05 4.30
CA CYS A 80 15.06 -8.60 4.14
C CYS A 80 14.40 -8.27 2.80
N LEU A 81 13.38 -7.42 2.82
CA LEU A 81 12.63 -7.05 1.62
C LEU A 81 12.94 -5.61 1.23
N TYR A 82 13.63 -5.43 0.11
CA TYR A 82 13.89 -4.11 -0.46
C TYR A 82 12.69 -3.66 -1.27
N PHE A 83 12.15 -2.48 -0.96
CA PHE A 83 10.98 -1.95 -1.63
C PHE A 83 11.22 -1.78 -3.13
N ARG A 84 12.41 -1.31 -3.53
CA ARG A 84 12.81 -1.21 -4.93
C ARG A 84 12.76 -2.56 -5.64
N GLU A 85 13.28 -3.62 -5.04
CA GLU A 85 13.27 -4.97 -5.63
C GLU A 85 11.84 -5.52 -5.77
N LEU A 86 11.00 -5.28 -4.77
CA LEU A 86 9.58 -5.65 -4.83
C LEU A 86 8.87 -4.96 -6.01
N LEU A 87 9.15 -3.66 -6.24
CA LEU A 87 8.56 -2.92 -7.37
C LEU A 87 9.15 -3.32 -8.72
N VAL A 88 10.47 -3.55 -8.82
CA VAL A 88 11.13 -3.96 -10.07
C VAL A 88 10.68 -5.36 -10.50
N ALA A 89 10.38 -6.24 -9.55
CA ALA A 89 9.87 -7.58 -9.84
C ALA A 89 8.49 -7.58 -10.50
N ILE A 90 7.76 -6.47 -10.46
CA ILE A 90 6.43 -6.33 -11.06
C ILE A 90 6.43 -5.21 -12.10
N ASP A 91 6.22 -5.58 -13.36
CA ASP A 91 6.16 -4.64 -14.49
C ASP A 91 4.78 -4.01 -14.70
N THR A 92 3.75 -4.52 -14.04
CA THR A 92 2.38 -4.02 -14.17
C THR A 92 2.04 -2.96 -13.12
N LYS A 93 1.41 -1.87 -13.56
CA LYS A 93 0.88 -0.83 -12.67
C LYS A 93 -0.07 -1.40 -11.61
N SER A 94 -0.90 -2.38 -12.00
CA SER A 94 -1.84 -3.05 -11.09
C SER A 94 -1.10 -3.84 -10.01
N GLY A 95 -0.10 -4.65 -10.38
CA GLY A 95 0.63 -5.44 -9.39
C GLY A 95 1.53 -4.59 -8.47
N MET A 96 2.06 -3.45 -8.94
CA MET A 96 2.73 -2.48 -8.06
C MET A 96 1.78 -1.95 -6.98
N VAL A 97 0.54 -1.64 -7.36
CA VAL A 97 -0.50 -1.21 -6.41
C VAL A 97 -0.83 -2.35 -5.44
N THR A 98 -0.94 -3.60 -5.89
CA THR A 98 -1.17 -4.74 -5.02
C THR A 98 -0.03 -4.95 -4.02
N ILE A 99 1.24 -4.81 -4.44
CA ILE A 99 2.40 -4.88 -3.54
C ILE A 99 2.33 -3.78 -2.51
N PHE A 100 2.03 -2.57 -2.95
CA PHE A 100 1.93 -1.43 -2.06
C PHE A 100 0.83 -1.60 -1.01
N MET A 101 -0.35 -2.04 -1.43
CA MET A 101 -1.48 -2.31 -0.54
C MET A 101 -1.15 -3.44 0.44
N ALA A 102 -0.47 -4.50 0.01
CA ALA A 102 -0.05 -5.60 0.89
C ALA A 102 0.98 -5.12 1.94
N VAL A 103 1.96 -4.32 1.54
CA VAL A 103 2.94 -3.69 2.43
C VAL A 103 2.26 -2.81 3.48
N LEU A 104 1.33 -1.94 3.06
CA LEU A 104 0.56 -1.09 3.99
C LEU A 104 -0.29 -1.92 4.96
N GLU A 105 -0.89 -3.00 4.50
CA GLU A 105 -1.67 -3.90 5.34
C GLU A 105 -0.79 -4.55 6.42
N LEU A 106 0.41 -5.00 6.07
CA LEU A 106 1.33 -5.63 7.01
C LEU A 106 1.93 -4.65 8.02
N LEU A 107 2.23 -3.41 7.59
CA LEU A 107 2.64 -2.32 8.48
C LEU A 107 1.52 -1.95 9.46
N LYS A 108 0.28 -1.87 8.98
CA LYS A 108 -0.91 -1.60 9.82
C LYS A 108 -1.08 -2.68 10.90
N GLN A 109 -0.77 -3.93 10.59
CA GLN A 109 -0.84 -5.06 11.53
C GLN A 109 0.38 -5.19 12.45
N GLN A 110 1.42 -4.36 12.28
CA GLN A 110 2.69 -4.45 13.02
C GLN A 110 3.41 -5.81 12.83
N VAL A 111 3.13 -6.49 11.72
CA VAL A 111 3.82 -7.74 11.31
C VAL A 111 5.09 -7.43 10.54
N MET A 112 5.16 -6.24 9.95
CA MET A 112 6.28 -5.72 9.19
C MET A 112 6.76 -4.42 9.82
N GLU A 113 8.07 -4.22 9.89
CA GLU A 113 8.68 -2.96 10.31
C GLU A 113 9.32 -2.29 9.09
N MET A 114 9.35 -0.97 9.06
CA MET A 114 9.97 -0.21 7.98
C MET A 114 11.26 0.44 8.48
N ARG A 115 12.36 0.25 7.76
CA ARG A 115 13.63 0.94 7.98
C ARG A 115 14.07 1.65 6.70
N TYR A 116 14.74 2.77 6.86
CA TYR A 116 15.35 3.52 5.76
C TYR A 116 16.87 3.39 5.86
N GLU A 117 17.49 2.83 4.83
CA GLU A 117 18.92 2.50 4.80
C GLU A 117 19.43 2.66 3.37
N ASP A 118 20.57 3.33 3.19
CA ASP A 118 21.24 3.54 1.90
C ASP A 118 20.32 3.96 0.74
N ASP A 119 19.49 4.97 0.96
CA ASP A 119 18.51 5.50 -0.01
C ASP A 119 17.41 4.52 -0.45
N ASP A 120 17.19 3.43 0.29
CA ASP A 120 16.10 2.47 0.07
C ASP A 120 15.25 2.23 1.32
N ILE A 121 14.07 1.66 1.10
CA ILE A 121 13.15 1.23 2.15
C ILE A 121 13.29 -0.28 2.30
N ILE A 122 13.65 -0.73 3.49
CA ILE A 122 13.83 -2.13 3.84
C ILE A 122 12.75 -2.54 4.84
N PHE A 123 12.20 -3.73 4.64
CA PHE A 123 11.27 -4.37 5.56
C PHE A 123 11.82 -5.66 6.15
#